data_AF-A0A315CV29-F1
#
_entry.id   AF-A0A315CV29-F1
#
_cell.length_a   1.000
_cell.length_b   1.000
_cell.length_c   1.000
_cell.angle_alpha   90.00
_cell.angle_beta   90.00
_cell.angle_gamma   90.00
#
_symmetry.space_group_name_H-M   'P 1'
#
loop_
_entity.id
_entity.type
_entity.pdbx_description
1 polymer ?
#
loop_
_entity_poly.entity_id
_entity_poly.type
_entity_poly.pdbx_seq_one_letter_code
_entity_poly.pdbx_strand_id
1 'polypeptide(L)'
;MEEYTQFQPLPTHKRVMNQVKIGWEVRDDVADYCAKAKGMGKEAAFLTPPLACAVWNTPAKECTVVTGKTTTHTALGHEIRHCFEGHFH
;
A
#
# COMPACT_ATOMS: atom_id res chain seq x y z
N MET A 1 14.00 -1.91 -9.69
CA MET A 1 14.39 -3.32 -9.46
C MET A 1 14.37 -3.70 -7.97
N GLU A 2 14.18 -2.72 -7.07
CA GLU A 2 14.16 -2.91 -5.60
C GLU A 2 13.00 -3.77 -5.11
N GLU A 3 11.84 -3.78 -5.76
CA GLU A 3 10.71 -4.60 -5.30
C GLU A 3 10.96 -6.12 -5.32
N TYR A 4 11.96 -6.58 -6.08
CA TYR A 4 12.33 -8.00 -6.16
C TYR A 4 13.53 -8.35 -5.27
N THR A 5 14.13 -7.37 -4.59
CA THR A 5 15.26 -7.64 -3.70
C THR A 5 14.76 -8.26 -2.40
N GLN A 6 15.60 -9.09 -1.79
CA GLN A 6 15.32 -9.58 -0.45
C GLN A 6 15.38 -8.40 0.52
N PHE A 7 14.43 -8.35 1.45
CA PHE A 7 14.40 -7.36 2.52
C PHE A 7 14.35 -8.06 3.88
N GLN A 8 14.88 -7.40 4.90
CA GLN A 8 14.65 -7.79 6.29
C GLN A 8 13.42 -7.05 6.81
N PRO A 9 12.43 -7.76 7.38
CA PRO A 9 11.29 -7.11 7.99
C PRO A 9 11.71 -6.19 9.14
N LEU A 10 11.02 -5.07 9.31
CA LEU A 10 11.26 -4.17 10.44
C LEU A 10 11.01 -4.91 11.78
N PRO A 11 11.79 -4.60 12.83
CA PRO A 11 11.46 -5.05 14.18
C PRO A 11 10.04 -4.65 14.58
N THR A 12 9.38 -5.46 15.41
CA THR A 12 7.95 -5.27 15.78
C THR A 12 7.64 -3.89 16.38
N HIS A 13 8.58 -3.28 17.09
CA HIS A 13 8.43 -1.95 17.68
C HIS A 13 8.54 -0.80 16.68
N LYS A 14 8.95 -1.08 15.43
CA LYS A 14 9.03 -0.10 14.32
C LYS A 14 7.93 -0.29 13.28
N ARG A 15 7.02 -1.24 13.48
CA ARG A 15 5.90 -1.52 12.57
C ARG A 15 4.71 -0.62 12.91
N VAL A 16 3.93 -0.27 11.89
CA VAL A 16 2.63 0.41 12.05
C VAL A 16 1.66 -0.51 12.79
N MET A 17 1.59 -1.78 12.37
CA MET A 17 0.78 -2.82 13.01
C MET A 17 1.54 -4.14 13.02
N ASN A 18 1.49 -4.86 14.15
CA ASN A 18 2.11 -6.19 14.28
C ASN A 18 1.15 -7.32 13.92
N GLN A 19 -0.15 -7.11 14.15
CA GLN A 19 -1.23 -7.99 13.74
C GLN A 19 -2.27 -7.11 13.05
N VAL A 20 -2.59 -7.44 11.81
CA VAL A 20 -3.48 -6.65 10.96
C VAL A 20 -4.43 -7.57 10.22
N LYS A 21 -5.70 -7.20 10.19
CA LYS A 21 -6.69 -7.81 9.31
C LYS A 21 -6.59 -7.13 7.95
N ILE A 22 -6.26 -7.92 6.93
CA ILE A 22 -6.06 -7.41 5.57
C ILE A 22 -7.34 -7.63 4.75
N GLY A 23 -7.85 -6.54 4.19
CA GLY A 23 -8.81 -6.56 3.10
C GLY A 23 -8.12 -6.32 1.76
N TRP A 24 -8.73 -6.79 0.68
CA TRP A 24 -8.29 -6.48 -0.68
C TRP A 24 -9.48 -5.97 -1.50
N GLU A 25 -9.37 -4.76 -2.03
CA GLU A 25 -10.36 -4.11 -2.88
C GLU A 25 -9.78 -3.92 -4.29
N VAL A 26 -10.56 -4.27 -5.30
CA VAL A 26 -10.20 -4.06 -6.72
C VAL A 26 -11.04 -2.91 -7.26
N ARG A 27 -10.39 -1.91 -7.87
CA ARG A 27 -11.02 -0.68 -8.34
C ARG A 27 -10.65 -0.34 -9.77
N ASP A 28 -11.55 0.37 -10.45
CA ASP A 28 -11.31 0.98 -11.75
C ASP A 28 -10.56 2.32 -11.65
N ASP A 29 -10.85 3.08 -10.59
CA ASP A 29 -10.30 4.40 -10.31
C ASP A 29 -9.11 4.35 -9.33
N VAL A 30 -8.31 3.27 -9.38
CA VAL A 30 -7.23 3.02 -8.38
C VAL A 30 -6.26 4.19 -8.27
N ALA A 31 -5.88 4.81 -9.39
CA ALA A 31 -4.93 5.92 -9.40
C ALA A 31 -5.45 7.13 -8.61
N ASP A 32 -6.70 7.54 -8.89
CA ASP A 32 -7.33 8.69 -8.22
C ASP A 32 -7.60 8.40 -6.75
N TYR A 33 -8.14 7.20 -6.46
CA TYR A 33 -8.43 6.77 -5.10
C TYR A 33 -7.16 6.75 -4.24
N CYS A 34 -6.10 6.11 -4.74
CA CYS A 34 -4.84 5.98 -4.02
C CYS A 34 -4.09 7.31 -3.91
N ALA A 35 -4.13 8.16 -4.95
CA ALA A 35 -3.56 9.50 -4.87
C ALA A 35 -4.22 10.33 -3.76
N LYS A 36 -5.56 10.26 -3.67
CA LYS A 36 -6.31 10.92 -2.61
C LYS A 36 -6.00 10.33 -1.23
N ALA A 37 -5.94 9.01 -1.10
CA ALA A 37 -5.63 8.33 0.15
C ALA A 37 -4.23 8.67 0.68
N LYS A 38 -3.25 8.82 -0.23
CA LYS A 38 -1.87 9.23 0.09
C LYS A 38 -1.71 10.76 0.26
N GLY A 39 -2.76 11.55 0.04
CA GLY A 39 -2.69 13.02 0.09
C GLY A 39 -1.79 13.63 -0.99
N MET A 40 -1.64 12.96 -2.14
CA MET A 40 -0.80 13.43 -3.24
C MET A 40 -1.38 14.71 -3.86
N GLY A 41 -0.50 15.67 -4.15
CA GLY A 41 -0.87 16.84 -4.94
C GLY A 41 -1.27 16.44 -6.37
N LYS A 42 -2.15 17.23 -7.00
CA LYS A 42 -2.68 16.94 -8.35
C LYS A 42 -1.59 16.72 -9.40
N GLU A 43 -0.53 17.51 -9.36
CA GLU A 43 0.58 17.42 -10.29
C GLU A 43 1.38 16.12 -10.12
N ALA A 44 1.70 15.75 -8.87
CA ALA A 44 2.38 14.49 -8.57
C ALA A 44 1.52 13.27 -8.93
N ALA A 45 0.22 13.32 -8.64
CA ALA A 45 -0.71 12.25 -9.01
C ALA A 45 -0.84 12.05 -10.53
N PHE A 46 -0.70 13.13 -11.31
CA PHE A 46 -0.71 13.07 -12.77
C PHE A 46 0.60 12.51 -13.34
N LEU A 47 1.75 12.92 -12.80
CA LEU A 47 3.06 12.49 -13.28
C LEU A 47 3.40 11.03 -12.92
N THR A 48 3.01 10.60 -11.71
CA THR A 48 3.30 9.26 -11.18
C THR A 48 2.05 8.64 -10.56
N PRO A 49 1.05 8.28 -11.37
CA PRO A 49 -0.19 7.71 -10.86
C PRO A 49 0.08 6.39 -10.12
N PRO A 50 -0.43 6.24 -8.89
CA PRO A 50 -0.25 5.00 -8.14
C PRO A 50 -1.03 3.85 -8.77
N LEU A 51 -0.39 2.68 -8.89
CA LEU A 51 -1.02 1.46 -9.40
C LEU A 51 -1.77 0.69 -8.30
N ALA A 52 -1.39 0.93 -7.04
CA ALA A 52 -1.97 0.34 -5.85
C ALA A 52 -1.69 1.22 -4.61
N CYS A 53 -2.36 0.93 -3.51
CA CYS A 53 -2.08 1.51 -2.21
C CYS A 53 -2.59 0.66 -1.05
N ALA A 54 -1.97 0.81 0.11
CA ALA A 54 -2.47 0.34 1.40
C ALA A 54 -3.14 1.49 2.16
N VAL A 55 -4.38 1.28 2.58
CA VAL A 55 -5.16 2.23 3.40
C VAL A 55 -5.29 1.68 4.81
N TRP A 56 -4.80 2.42 5.81
CA TRP A 56 -4.73 1.94 7.19
C TRP A 56 -5.87 2.47 8.05
N ASN A 57 -6.40 1.61 8.91
CA ASN A 57 -7.22 1.96 10.06
C ASN A 57 -6.55 1.37 11.31
N THR A 58 -5.59 2.12 11.86
CA THR A 58 -4.77 1.64 12.99
C THR A 58 -5.57 1.38 14.26
N PRO A 59 -6.61 2.17 14.64
CA PRO A 59 -7.47 1.82 15.78
C PRO A 59 -8.18 0.47 15.61
N ALA A 60 -8.65 0.15 14.40
CA ALA A 60 -9.35 -1.10 14.11
C ALA A 60 -8.40 -2.29 13.85
N LYS A 61 -7.09 -2.05 13.73
CA LYS A 61 -6.09 -3.03 13.26
C LYS A 61 -6.43 -3.59 11.88
N GLU A 62 -6.93 -2.74 11.00
CA GLU A 62 -7.32 -3.11 9.64
C GLU A 62 -6.47 -2.37 8.62
N CYS A 63 -6.19 -3.04 7.50
CA CYS A 63 -5.57 -2.44 6.33
C CYS A 63 -6.26 -2.97 5.08
N THR A 64 -6.64 -2.08 4.18
CA THR A 64 -7.17 -2.47 2.86
C THR A 64 -6.11 -2.21 1.82
N VAL A 65 -5.67 -3.27 1.14
CA VAL A 65 -4.87 -3.16 -0.08
C VAL A 65 -5.83 -2.88 -1.22
N VAL A 66 -5.53 -1.87 -2.02
CA VAL A 66 -6.35 -1.44 -3.16
C VAL A 66 -5.52 -1.56 -4.42
N THR A 67 -6.03 -2.28 -5.42
CA THR A 67 -5.34 -2.46 -6.71
C THR A 67 -6.26 -2.16 -7.89
N GLY A 68 -5.69 -1.95 -9.07
CA GLY A 68 -6.43 -1.95 -10.32
C GLY A 68 -6.98 -3.33 -10.70
N LYS A 69 -7.83 -3.39 -11.74
CA LYS A 69 -8.35 -4.65 -12.33
C LYS A 69 -7.25 -5.63 -12.75
N THR A 70 -6.09 -5.11 -13.15
CA THR A 70 -4.89 -5.88 -13.47
C THR A 70 -3.80 -5.48 -12.50
N THR A 71 -3.22 -6.45 -11.79
CA THR A 71 -2.13 -6.23 -10.82
C THR A 71 -1.13 -7.37 -10.89
N THR A 72 0.00 -7.22 -10.22
CA THR A 72 1.03 -8.26 -10.11
C THR A 72 1.15 -8.74 -8.66
N HIS A 73 1.68 -9.95 -8.47
CA HIS A 73 2.02 -10.45 -7.13
C HIS A 73 3.00 -9.51 -6.42
N THR A 74 3.90 -8.87 -7.17
CA THR A 74 4.87 -7.90 -6.64
C THR A 74 4.16 -6.67 -6.07
N ALA A 75 3.26 -6.04 -6.84
CA ALA A 75 2.52 -4.86 -6.38
C ALA A 75 1.60 -5.20 -5.19
N LEU A 76 0.93 -6.36 -5.23
CA LEU A 76 0.11 -6.81 -4.11
C LEU A 76 0.96 -7.06 -2.85
N GLY A 77 2.11 -7.71 -2.99
CA GLY A 77 3.04 -7.99 -1.90
C GLY A 77 3.68 -6.73 -1.31
N HIS A 78 4.00 -5.75 -2.17
CA HIS A 78 4.48 -4.44 -1.78
C HIS A 78 3.46 -3.73 -0.87
N GLU A 79 2.19 -3.67 -1.28
CA GLU A 79 1.14 -3.03 -0.47
C GLU A 79 0.81 -3.82 0.80
N ILE A 80 0.88 -5.16 0.79
CA ILE A 80 0.76 -5.96 2.01
C ILE A 80 1.86 -5.57 2.99
N ARG A 81 3.10 -5.40 2.53
CA ARG A 81 4.18 -4.94 3.41
C ARG A 81 3.88 -3.54 3.96
N HIS A 82 3.20 -2.67 3.20
CA HIS A 82 2.83 -1.32 3.68
C HIS A 82 1.82 -1.40 4.83
N CYS A 83 0.92 -2.40 4.83
CA CYS A 83 0.02 -2.65 5.95
C CYS A 83 0.75 -2.92 7.28
N PHE A 84 1.96 -3.48 7.24
CA PHE A 84 2.75 -3.77 8.45
C PHE A 84 3.79 -2.69 8.74
N GLU A 85 4.57 -2.29 7.74
CA GLU A 85 5.81 -1.52 7.91
C GLU A 85 5.67 -0.04 7.59
N GLY A 86 4.51 0.39 7.11
CA GLY A 86 4.27 1.79 6.82
C GLY A 86 5.06 2.28 5.62
N HIS A 87 5.70 3.45 5.72
CA HIS A 87 6.43 4.08 4.62
C HIS A 87 7.82 3.44 4.45
N PHE A 88 7.90 2.25 3.90
CA PHE A 88 9.16 1.63 3.46
C PHE A 88 9.23 1.75 1.93
N HIS A 89 10.35 2.22 1.40
CA HIS A 89 10.70 2.16 -0.01
C HIS A 89 12.22 1.95 -0.07
#